data_AF-A0A973CNL3-F1
#
_entry.id   AF-A0A973CNL3-F1
#
_cell.length_a   1.000
_cell.length_b   1.000
_cell.length_c   1.000
_cell.angle_alpha   90.00
_cell.angle_beta   90.00
_cell.angle_gamma   90.00
#
_symmetry.space_group_name_H-M   'P 1'
#
loop_
_entity.id
_entity.type
_entity.pdbx_description
1 polymer ?
#
loop_
_entity_poly.entity_id
_entity_poly.type
_entity_poly.pdbx_seq_one_letter_code
_entity_poly.pdbx_strand_id
1 'polypeptide(L)'
;MSGKLKLLSVSSSEAELPDWDPDNNEEIFVCLDLSIGFAGEEGENLFYVTLASPEALKIHRSNNYCLVKNRTLVVDFYDYRSLLKALP
;
A
#
# COMPACT_ATOMS: atom_id res chain seq x y z
N MET A 1 28.35 6.18 -1.16
CA MET A 1 27.70 4.98 -1.75
C MET A 1 26.23 5.31 -1.92
N SER A 2 25.65 5.09 -3.11
CA SER A 2 24.19 5.23 -3.29
C SER A 2 23.57 3.91 -2.85
N GLY A 3 23.08 3.87 -1.60
CA GLY A 3 22.31 2.72 -1.12
C GLY A 3 21.02 2.59 -1.94
N LYS A 4 20.65 1.35 -2.29
CA LYS A 4 19.35 1.08 -2.92
C LYS A 4 18.32 0.85 -1.82
N LEU A 5 17.20 1.56 -1.89
CA LEU A 5 16.04 1.27 -1.05
C LEU A 5 15.53 -0.14 -1.36
N LYS A 6 15.14 -0.86 -0.32
CA LYS A 6 14.56 -2.19 -0.41
C LYS A 6 13.31 -2.25 0.46
N LEU A 7 12.23 -2.75 -0.13
CA LEU A 7 11.04 -3.17 0.62
C LEU A 7 11.40 -4.45 1.37
N LEU A 8 11.32 -4.41 2.70
CA LEU A 8 11.68 -5.52 3.58
C LEU A 8 10.46 -6.39 3.90
N SER A 9 9.32 -5.76 4.15
CA SER A 9 8.04 -6.45 4.38
C SER A 9 6.85 -5.57 3.98
N VAL A 10 5.73 -6.24 3.71
CA VAL A 10 4.41 -5.64 3.51
C VAL A 10 3.41 -6.44 4.33
N SER A 11 2.67 -5.75 5.19
CA SER A 11 1.57 -6.32 5.94
C SER A 11 0.39 -5.36 5.99
N SER A 12 -0.67 -5.76 6.68
CA SER A 12 -1.75 -4.86 7.06
C SER A 12 -2.24 -5.26 8.44
N SER A 13 -2.51 -4.25 9.27
CA SER A 13 -3.20 -4.43 10.55
C SER A 13 -4.72 -4.61 10.40
N GLU A 14 -5.26 -4.37 9.19
CA GLU A 14 -6.69 -4.40 8.89
C GLU A 14 -7.10 -5.67 8.14
N ALA A 15 -6.17 -6.33 7.44
CA ALA A 15 -6.44 -7.49 6.61
C ALA A 15 -5.26 -8.46 6.51
N GLU A 16 -5.57 -9.75 6.35
CA GLU A 16 -4.58 -10.77 5.99
C GLU A 16 -4.36 -10.71 4.46
N LEU A 17 -3.30 -10.03 4.04
CA LEU A 17 -3.03 -9.74 2.63
C LEU A 17 -3.05 -10.97 1.69
N PRO A 18 -2.51 -12.15 2.04
CA PRO A 18 -2.60 -13.32 1.16
C PRO A 18 -4.03 -13.77 0.85
N ASP A 19 -4.96 -13.51 1.76
CA ASP A 19 -6.37 -13.89 1.69
C ASP A 19 -7.29 -12.70 1.37
N TRP A 20 -6.72 -11.51 1.20
CA TRP A 20 -7.46 -10.30 0.83
C TRP A 20 -7.75 -10.31 -0.68
N ASP A 21 -8.96 -10.73 -1.04
CA ASP A 21 -9.46 -10.80 -2.41
C ASP A 21 -10.80 -10.03 -2.50
N PRO A 22 -10.77 -8.70 -2.71
CA PRO A 22 -11.99 -7.90 -2.79
C PRO A 22 -12.84 -8.30 -4.00
N ASP A 23 -14.16 -8.46 -3.80
CA ASP A 23 -15.08 -8.94 -4.84
C ASP A 23 -15.30 -7.89 -5.95
N ASN A 24 -15.11 -6.61 -5.61
CA ASN A 24 -15.33 -5.47 -6.50
C ASN A 24 -14.46 -4.27 -6.11
N ASN A 25 -14.42 -3.25 -6.96
CA ASN A 25 -13.59 -2.07 -6.73
C ASN A 25 -13.98 -1.27 -5.48
N GLU A 26 -15.24 -1.29 -5.05
CA GLU A 26 -15.71 -0.54 -3.88
C GLU A 26 -15.11 -1.07 -2.57
N GLU A 27 -14.68 -2.33 -2.57
CA GLU A 27 -14.03 -3.01 -1.43
C GLU A 27 -12.51 -2.85 -1.40
N ILE A 28 -11.92 -2.24 -2.45
CA ILE A 28 -10.49 -1.94 -2.48
C ILE A 28 -10.23 -0.72 -1.59
N PHE A 29 -10.07 -0.96 -0.29
CA PHE A 29 -9.67 0.03 0.71
C PHE A 29 -8.94 -0.66 1.87
N VAL A 30 -7.62 -0.52 1.96
CA VAL A 30 -6.81 -1.15 3.00
C VAL A 30 -5.57 -0.32 3.35
N CYS A 31 -5.22 -0.25 4.63
CA CYS A 31 -3.93 0.30 5.05
C CYS A 31 -2.81 -0.74 4.92
N LEU A 32 -1.78 -0.42 4.16
CA LEU A 32 -0.57 -1.20 4.03
C LEU A 32 0.51 -0.67 4.98
N ASP A 33 1.05 -1.58 5.78
CA ASP A 33 2.19 -1.36 6.66
C ASP A 33 3.46 -1.81 5.90
N LEU A 34 4.28 -0.84 5.48
CA LEU A 34 5.48 -1.08 4.68
C LEU A 34 6.72 -0.89 5.54
N SER A 35 7.57 -1.92 5.62
CA SER A 35 8.94 -1.76 6.13
C SER A 35 9.90 -1.52 4.96
N ILE A 36 10.59 -0.39 4.98
CA ILE A 36 11.58 -0.02 3.95
C ILE A 36 12.93 0.24 4.61
N GLY A 37 13.94 -0.50 4.16
CA GLY A 37 15.34 -0.33 4.59
C GLY A 37 16.26 0.01 3.44
N PHE A 38 17.55 0.13 3.75
CA PHE A 38 18.63 0.24 2.77
C PHE A 38 19.36 -1.09 2.64
N ALA A 39 19.65 -1.49 1.39
CA ALA A 39 20.37 -2.72 1.14
C ALA A 39 21.76 -2.71 1.80
N GLY A 40 21.99 -3.64 2.73
CA GLY A 40 23.26 -3.79 3.44
C GLY A 40 23.39 -3.00 4.74
N GLU A 41 22.33 -2.32 5.18
CA GLU A 41 22.30 -1.62 6.47
C GLU A 41 21.32 -2.28 7.46
N GLU A 42 21.65 -2.23 8.74
CA GLU A 42 20.73 -2.60 9.82
C GLU A 42 19.86 -1.41 10.16
N GLY A 43 18.60 -1.44 9.71
CA GLY A 43 17.61 -0.41 9.99
C GLY A 43 16.46 -0.40 9.01
N GLU A 44 15.29 -0.01 9.50
CA GLU A 44 14.07 0.10 8.71
C GLU A 44 13.25 1.31 9.12
N ASN A 45 12.53 1.87 8.15
CA ASN A 45 11.51 2.88 8.36
C ASN A 45 10.14 2.28 8.04
N LEU A 46 9.17 2.57 8.89
CA LEU A 46 7.79 2.14 8.71
C LEU A 46 7.00 3.23 7.99
N PHE A 47 6.28 2.84 6.95
CA PHE A 47 5.36 3.69 6.21
C PHE A 47 3.97 3.09 6.21
N TYR A 48 2.96 3.92 6.44
CA TYR A 48 1.55 3.54 6.45
C TYR A 48 0.89 4.15 5.23
N VAL A 49 0.41 3.31 4.31
CA VAL A 49 -0.11 3.72 3.00
C VAL A 49 -1.50 3.15 2.79
N THR A 50 -2.49 4.01 2.60
CA THR A 50 -3.82 3.57 2.18
C THR A 50 -3.81 3.22 0.69
N LEU A 51 -4.07 1.96 0.37
CA LEU A 51 -4.42 1.50 -0.97
C LEU A 51 -5.93 1.62 -1.14
N ALA A 52 -6.37 2.39 -2.14
CA ALA A 52 -7.79 2.54 -2.42
C ALA A 52 -8.07 2.70 -3.92
N SER A 53 -9.20 2.17 -4.38
CA SER A 53 -9.75 2.50 -5.70
C SER A 53 -10.45 3.87 -5.67
N PRO A 54 -10.65 4.51 -6.85
CA PRO A 54 -11.50 5.70 -6.94
C PRO A 54 -12.93 5.49 -6.44
N GLU A 55 -13.49 4.29 -6.62
CA GLU A 55 -14.84 3.92 -6.17
C GLU A 55 -14.91 3.86 -4.64
N ALA A 56 -13.97 3.16 -4.00
CA ALA A 56 -13.90 3.05 -2.54
C ALA A 56 -13.71 4.43 -1.89
N LEU A 57 -12.88 5.30 -2.46
CA LEU A 57 -12.69 6.67 -1.98
C LEU A 57 -13.99 7.50 -1.98
N LYS A 58 -14.94 7.22 -2.88
CA LYS A 58 -16.23 7.92 -2.90
C LYS A 58 -17.11 7.49 -1.71
N ILE A 59 -17.05 6.22 -1.32
CA ILE A 59 -17.81 5.67 -0.18
C ILE A 59 -17.21 6.15 1.14
N HIS A 60 -15.88 6.08 1.27
CA HIS A 60 -15.14 6.48 2.47
C HIS A 60 -14.93 8.00 2.59
N ARG A 61 -15.56 8.80 1.73
CA ARG A 61 -15.43 10.27 1.69
C ARG A 61 -15.86 10.95 3.00
N SER A 62 -16.72 10.30 3.79
CA SER A 62 -17.20 10.79 5.09
C SER A 62 -16.17 10.68 6.22
N ASN A 63 -15.10 9.90 6.06
CA ASN A 63 -14.09 9.67 7.11
C ASN A 63 -13.00 10.76 7.16
N ASN A 64 -13.20 11.92 6.52
CA ASN A 64 -12.26 13.05 6.52
C ASN A 64 -10.85 12.71 6.02
N TYR A 65 -10.70 11.78 5.08
CA TYR A 65 -9.42 11.54 4.43
C TYR A 65 -9.00 12.76 3.61
N CYS A 66 -7.99 13.48 4.08
CA CYS A 66 -7.35 14.53 3.31
C CYS A 66 -6.35 13.90 2.34
N LEU A 67 -6.70 13.83 1.06
CA LEU A 67 -5.77 13.46 0.01
C LEU A 67 -4.73 14.59 -0.14
N VAL A 68 -3.60 14.44 0.54
CA VAL A 68 -2.50 15.39 0.44
C VAL A 68 -1.87 15.25 -0.93
N LYS A 69 -2.04 16.27 -1.79
CA LYS A 69 -1.61 16.29 -3.20
C LYS A 69 -0.19 15.76 -3.48
N ASN A 70 0.76 15.96 -2.55
CA ASN A 70 2.17 15.56 -2.70
C ASN A 70 2.53 14.23 -2.00
N ARG A 71 1.54 13.50 -1.50
CA ARG A 71 1.70 12.20 -0.82
C ARG A 71 0.74 11.14 -1.36
N THR A 72 0.13 11.41 -2.51
CA THR A 72 -0.78 10.49 -3.20
C THR A 72 -0.15 10.08 -4.51
N LEU A 73 -0.04 8.78 -4.74
CA LEU A 73 0.34 8.21 -6.02
C LEU A 73 -0.94 7.69 -6.69
N VAL A 74 -1.17 8.09 -7.93
CA VAL A 74 -2.26 7.58 -8.76
C VAL A 74 -1.67 6.63 -9.77
N VAL A 75 -2.23 5.42 -9.85
CA VAL A 75 -1.79 4.37 -10.76
C VAL A 75 -2.96 4.04 -11.68
N ASP A 76 -2.77 4.19 -12.99
CA ASP A 76 -3.83 3.96 -13.98
C ASP A 76 -4.23 2.49 -14.08
N PHE A 77 -3.27 1.57 -13.93
CA PHE A 77 -3.49 0.13 -13.99
C PHE A 77 -2.80 -0.57 -12.84
N TYR A 78 -3.59 -1.24 -12.00
CA TYR A 78 -3.12 -1.99 -10.84
C TYR A 78 -3.61 -3.43 -10.91
N ASP A 79 -2.71 -4.38 -10.67
CA ASP A 79 -3.02 -5.80 -10.51
C ASP A 79 -2.42 -6.30 -9.20
N TYR A 80 -3.29 -6.59 -8.24
CA TYR A 80 -2.89 -7.07 -6.92
C TYR A 80 -2.08 -8.36 -6.98
N ARG A 81 -2.43 -9.28 -7.88
CA ARG A 81 -1.73 -10.56 -8.02
C ARG A 81 -0.33 -10.38 -8.59
N SER A 82 -0.15 -9.39 -9.47
CA SER A 82 1.18 -9.00 -9.95
C SER A 82 2.02 -8.36 -8.86
N LEU A 83 1.42 -7.55 -7.98
CA LEU A 83 2.11 -7.01 -6.80
C LEU A 83 2.58 -8.14 -5.88
N LEU A 84 1.69 -9.07 -5.49
CA LEU A 84 2.03 -10.17 -4.58
C LEU A 84 3.21 -11.01 -5.08
N LYS A 85 3.32 -11.24 -6.40
CA LYS A 85 4.46 -11.95 -7.00
C LYS A 85 5.78 -11.17 -6.97
N ALA A 86 5.72 -9.84 -6.85
CA ALA A 86 6.87 -8.96 -6.81
C ALA A 86 7.32 -8.63 -5.37
N LEU A 87 6.50 -8.98 -4.37
CA LEU A 87 6.87 -8.85 -2.96
C LEU A 87 7.95 -9.89 -2.59
N PRO A 88 8.88 -9.53 -1.70
CA PRO A 88 10.03 -10.37 -1.32
C PRO A 88 9.65 -11.61 -0.52
#